data_AF-A0AAT9WBG7-F1
#
_entry.id   AF-A0AAT9WBG7-F1
#
_cell.length_a   1.000
_cell.length_b   1.000
_cell.length_c   1.000
_cell.angle_alpha   90.00
_cell.angle_beta   90.00
_cell.angle_gamma   90.00
#
_symmetry.space_group_name_H-M   'P 1'
#
loop_
_entity.id
_entity.type
_entity.pdbx_description
1 polymer ?
#
loop_
_entity_poly.entity_id
_entity_poly.type
_entity_poly.pdbx_seq_one_letter_code
_entity_poly.pdbx_strand_id
1 'polypeptide(L)'
;MNTLTESPEKTELAPVQAAQRITALDAVRGFALLGICVMNIEFFNRAHATLSNGMPVGLTGIDWLASYFVAYFVAGKFWTIFSLLFGMGFAVMLTRAERAGRGFLKPYIRRIAALAAFGAAHHIFLFAGDILFSYAVAAVYLLVVLYANWKWLLAAIAVAFGLAFLPGWGPGAGSAAGVLAFSGLVAIYMRSGQEATGLSPMAVILGVVALIGALAAAVFWLAPGVPTEPRGPITAATVLFLILAFLAQKYRNPIEARPWRAGTAIYLLSFTMMTIGGAVDYFTPPEAPAAAVATAPAVAKAEPKKADAKAVPTKAEIKAKADAERQKQLKENAAEVATEIKVMSSGSYSELVRLRAKQFAEHAPMESGFASVLIGMFLLGTWFIRSGVMENTAAHLPLFRRFAFICLPIGIGIGVAGSLIATSHVPGAQHDGFMLARGLLMLGNLPACLGYVGMIVLMLNSRSIFSNVKVLAPFGRMALTNYLTQSLVMSLFFMGHGLAWYGMGRAWQLVFAAALCGVQIVFSHWWLARFRYGPAEWLWRAITYMKIPAMRIEPVAGGMQAQPSH
;
A
#
# COMPACT_ATOMS: atom_id res chain seq x y z
N MET A 1 1.99 47.23 15.33
CA MET A 1 0.53 47.40 15.44
C MET A 1 0.12 48.36 14.33
N ASN A 2 -0.39 47.83 13.22
CA ASN A 2 -1.08 48.57 12.16
C ASN A 2 -2.12 47.60 11.59
N THR A 3 -3.38 47.92 11.88
CA THR A 3 -4.62 47.26 11.45
C THR A 3 -5.24 48.21 10.41
N LEU A 4 -5.74 47.80 9.24
CA LEU A 4 -6.94 47.01 9.02
C LEU A 4 -7.16 46.79 7.51
N THR A 5 -7.96 45.76 7.21
CA THR A 5 -8.94 45.70 6.10
C THR A 5 -8.42 45.59 4.66
N GLU A 6 -7.84 44.45 4.32
CA GLU A 6 -8.30 43.78 3.09
C GLU A 6 -9.22 42.65 3.52
N SER A 7 -10.46 42.69 3.03
CA SER A 7 -11.34 41.51 3.08
C SER A 7 -10.58 40.33 2.47
N PRO A 8 -10.72 39.09 2.97
CA PRO A 8 -10.13 37.96 2.28
C PRO A 8 -10.84 37.87 0.93
N GLU A 9 -10.21 38.44 -0.10
CA GLU A 9 -10.60 38.25 -1.48
C GLU A 9 -10.73 36.74 -1.62
N LYS A 10 -11.95 36.27 -1.91
CA LYS A 10 -12.22 34.85 -2.11
C LYS A 10 -11.37 34.43 -3.30
N THR A 11 -10.13 34.06 -3.03
CA THR A 11 -9.17 33.69 -4.05
C THR A 11 -9.79 32.49 -4.74
N GLU A 12 -10.24 32.70 -5.96
CA GLU A 12 -10.81 31.65 -6.78
C GLU A 12 -9.82 30.49 -6.83
N LEU A 13 -10.34 29.30 -7.15
CA LEU A 13 -9.57 28.06 -7.26
C LEU A 13 -8.60 28.15 -8.46
N ALA A 14 -7.57 28.98 -8.33
CA ALA A 14 -6.58 29.22 -9.35
C ALA A 14 -5.56 28.09 -9.37
N PRO A 15 -5.03 27.72 -10.55
CA PRO A 15 -3.95 26.76 -10.69
C PRO A 15 -2.72 27.15 -9.86
N VAL A 16 -2.00 26.14 -9.38
CA VAL A 16 -0.66 26.32 -8.80
C VAL A 16 0.25 26.93 -9.88
N GLN A 17 0.71 28.16 -9.65
CA GLN A 17 1.70 28.83 -10.49
C GLN A 17 2.96 27.97 -10.62
N ALA A 18 3.61 27.98 -11.79
CA ALA A 18 4.77 27.13 -12.07
C ALA A 18 5.90 27.26 -11.03
N ALA A 19 6.07 28.46 -10.44
CA ALA A 19 7.06 28.76 -9.40
C ALA A 19 6.77 28.10 -8.02
N GLN A 20 5.54 27.65 -7.77
CA GLN A 20 5.13 27.02 -6.49
C GLN A 20 5.13 25.48 -6.55
N ARG A 21 5.73 24.89 -7.60
CA ARG A 21 5.73 23.44 -7.84
C ARG A 21 7.05 22.83 -7.37
N ILE A 22 6.91 21.71 -6.67
CA ILE A 22 8.05 20.93 -6.19
C ILE A 22 8.49 20.00 -7.33
N THR A 23 9.39 20.46 -8.20
CA THR A 23 9.86 19.68 -9.36
C THR A 23 10.42 18.31 -8.96
N ALA A 24 11.06 18.22 -7.78
CA ALA A 24 11.52 16.94 -7.24
C ALA A 24 10.38 15.94 -7.04
N LEU A 25 9.21 16.38 -6.56
CA LEU A 25 8.06 15.51 -6.36
C LEU A 25 7.53 14.97 -7.69
N ASP A 26 7.49 15.80 -8.72
CA ASP A 26 7.01 15.41 -10.05
C ASP A 26 8.00 14.46 -10.74
N ALA A 27 9.31 14.70 -10.64
CA ALA A 27 10.34 13.80 -11.17
C ALA A 27 10.35 12.44 -10.44
N VAL A 28 10.23 12.42 -9.12
CA VAL A 28 10.13 11.17 -8.34
C VAL A 28 8.84 10.41 -8.68
N ARG A 29 7.70 11.10 -8.92
CA ARG A 29 6.48 10.47 -9.46
C ARG A 29 6.71 9.87 -10.84
N GLY A 30 7.37 10.60 -11.73
CA GLY A 30 7.69 10.12 -13.08
C GLY A 30 8.58 8.88 -13.04
N PHE A 31 9.60 8.87 -12.20
CA PHE A 31 10.42 7.68 -11.94
C PHE A 31 9.58 6.54 -11.37
N ALA A 32 8.69 6.84 -10.42
CA ALA A 32 7.84 5.83 -9.82
C ALA A 32 6.94 5.12 -10.86
N LEU A 33 6.39 5.88 -11.81
CA LEU A 33 5.57 5.33 -12.90
C LEU A 33 6.30 4.33 -13.78
N LEU A 34 7.62 4.50 -13.99
CA LEU A 34 8.41 3.56 -14.80
C LEU A 34 8.42 2.17 -14.16
N GLY A 35 8.70 2.10 -12.85
CA GLY A 35 8.72 0.80 -12.17
C GLY A 35 7.33 0.22 -11.93
N ILE A 36 6.29 1.05 -11.78
CA ILE A 36 4.90 0.56 -11.76
C ILE A 36 4.52 -0.05 -13.11
N CYS A 37 4.90 0.55 -14.23
CA CYS A 37 4.67 -0.01 -15.57
C CYS A 37 5.31 -1.41 -15.68
N VAL A 38 6.58 -1.55 -15.29
CA VAL A 38 7.30 -2.83 -15.31
C VAL A 38 6.62 -3.89 -14.43
N MET A 39 6.20 -3.52 -13.22
CA MET A 39 5.55 -4.45 -12.29
C MET A 39 4.16 -4.87 -12.77
N ASN A 40 3.39 -3.95 -13.36
CA ASN A 40 2.01 -4.20 -13.74
C ASN A 40 1.86 -5.11 -14.95
N ILE A 41 2.84 -5.14 -15.87
CA ILE A 41 2.80 -6.07 -17.02
C ILE A 41 2.59 -7.51 -16.56
N GLU A 42 3.12 -7.87 -15.39
CA GLU A 42 2.97 -9.21 -14.85
C GLU A 42 1.51 -9.61 -14.61
N PHE A 43 0.68 -8.67 -14.16
CA PHE A 43 -0.75 -8.91 -13.99
C PHE A 43 -1.50 -9.02 -15.33
N PHE A 44 -0.94 -8.52 -16.43
CA PHE A 44 -1.48 -8.72 -17.78
C PHE A 44 -0.91 -9.96 -18.47
N ASN A 45 0.11 -10.60 -17.88
CA ASN A 45 0.83 -11.67 -18.55
C ASN A 45 0.94 -12.96 -17.69
N ARG A 46 0.29 -12.97 -16.51
CA ARG A 46 0.24 -14.09 -15.58
C ARG A 46 -1.08 -14.09 -14.81
N ALA A 47 -1.61 -15.28 -14.54
CA ALA A 47 -2.83 -15.47 -13.75
C ALA A 47 -2.70 -14.82 -12.36
N HIS A 48 -3.71 -14.06 -11.93
CA HIS A 48 -3.66 -13.31 -10.68
C HIS A 48 -3.47 -14.22 -9.46
N ALA A 49 -4.09 -15.41 -9.47
CA ALA A 49 -3.96 -16.40 -8.40
C ALA A 49 -2.50 -16.88 -8.19
N THR A 50 -1.61 -16.68 -9.16
CA THR A 50 -0.19 -17.07 -9.07
C THR A 50 0.76 -15.91 -8.78
N LEU A 51 0.27 -14.66 -8.73
CA LEU A 51 1.11 -13.47 -8.52
C LEU A 51 1.80 -13.47 -7.15
N SER A 52 1.16 -14.08 -6.15
CA SER A 52 1.71 -14.22 -4.80
C SER A 52 2.83 -15.26 -4.70
N ASN A 53 3.06 -16.07 -5.73
CA ASN A 53 4.06 -17.15 -5.72
C ASN A 53 5.49 -16.65 -6.02
N GLY A 54 5.72 -15.34 -6.15
CA GLY A 54 7.05 -14.82 -6.49
C GLY A 54 7.40 -15.06 -7.96
N MET A 55 8.66 -15.39 -8.24
CA MET A 55 9.11 -15.60 -9.62
C MET A 55 8.46 -16.84 -10.26
N PRO A 56 8.10 -16.80 -11.56
CA PRO A 56 7.66 -18.01 -12.26
C PRO A 56 8.71 -19.12 -12.20
N VAL A 57 8.25 -20.35 -11.96
CA VAL A 57 9.12 -21.54 -11.90
C VAL A 57 9.56 -21.93 -13.32
N GLY A 58 10.79 -22.41 -13.47
CA GLY A 58 11.31 -22.91 -14.75
C GLY A 58 11.85 -21.84 -15.70
N LEU A 59 11.95 -20.57 -15.27
CA LEU A 59 12.63 -19.54 -16.05
C LEU A 59 14.13 -19.87 -16.18
N THR A 60 14.66 -19.69 -17.38
CA THR A 60 16.10 -19.86 -17.68
C THR A 60 16.64 -18.67 -18.46
N GLY A 61 17.97 -18.55 -18.55
CA GLY A 61 18.64 -17.53 -19.36
C GLY A 61 18.23 -16.09 -19.02
N ILE A 62 17.96 -15.29 -20.06
CA ILE A 62 17.68 -13.86 -19.92
C ILE A 62 16.34 -13.57 -19.22
N ASP A 63 15.35 -14.45 -19.36
CA ASP A 63 14.05 -14.29 -18.70
C ASP A 63 14.15 -14.48 -17.19
N TRP A 64 15.00 -15.41 -16.73
CA TRP A 64 15.31 -15.55 -15.32
C TRP A 64 16.00 -14.30 -14.77
N LEU A 65 17.01 -13.79 -15.47
CA LEU A 65 17.75 -12.59 -15.06
C LEU A 65 16.83 -11.36 -15.01
N ALA A 66 15.97 -11.19 -16.01
CA ALA A 66 14.97 -10.13 -16.06
C ALA A 66 13.94 -10.27 -14.91
N SER A 67 13.47 -11.48 -14.63
CA SER A 67 12.56 -11.73 -13.51
C SER A 67 13.21 -11.43 -12.16
N TYR A 68 14.46 -11.86 -11.97
CA TYR A 68 15.26 -11.58 -10.77
C TYR A 68 15.46 -10.08 -10.58
N PHE A 69 15.85 -9.37 -11.64
CA PHE A 69 15.98 -7.92 -11.62
C PHE A 69 14.68 -7.24 -11.17
N VAL A 70 13.55 -7.62 -11.76
CA VAL A 70 12.26 -7.03 -11.37
C VAL A 70 11.90 -7.39 -9.93
N ALA A 71 12.05 -8.65 -9.51
CA ALA A 71 11.67 -9.10 -8.17
C ALA A 71 12.40 -8.31 -7.05
N TYR A 72 13.71 -8.05 -7.23
CA TYR A 72 14.53 -7.51 -6.15
C TYR A 72 14.81 -6.00 -6.26
N PHE A 73 14.86 -5.46 -7.49
CA PHE A 73 15.13 -4.03 -7.69
C PHE A 73 13.86 -3.21 -7.92
N VAL A 74 12.76 -3.83 -8.36
CA VAL A 74 11.52 -3.12 -8.74
C VAL A 74 10.35 -3.49 -7.85
N ALA A 75 9.93 -4.75 -7.83
CA ALA A 75 8.75 -5.22 -7.12
C ALA A 75 8.80 -4.82 -5.65
N GLY A 76 7.72 -4.23 -5.16
CA GLY A 76 7.64 -3.70 -3.80
C GLY A 76 8.03 -2.22 -3.64
N LYS A 77 9.05 -1.76 -4.36
CA LYS A 77 9.70 -0.46 -4.11
C LYS A 77 8.90 0.67 -4.75
N PHE A 78 8.28 0.40 -5.89
CA PHE A 78 7.59 1.42 -6.64
C PHE A 78 6.19 1.73 -6.10
N TRP A 79 5.44 0.74 -5.62
CA TRP A 79 4.17 1.01 -4.92
C TRP A 79 4.40 1.67 -3.54
N THR A 80 5.50 1.36 -2.85
CA THR A 80 5.88 2.05 -1.61
C THR A 80 6.26 3.51 -1.87
N ILE A 81 7.04 3.80 -2.91
CA ILE A 81 7.30 5.18 -3.37
C ILE A 81 5.99 5.89 -3.70
N PHE A 82 5.08 5.27 -4.47
CA PHE A 82 3.79 5.87 -4.80
C PHE A 82 2.94 6.17 -3.56
N SER A 83 2.93 5.26 -2.58
CA SER A 83 2.20 5.45 -1.33
C SER A 83 2.76 6.64 -0.55
N LEU A 84 4.09 6.74 -0.45
CA LEU A 84 4.78 7.87 0.14
C LEU A 84 4.39 9.19 -0.56
N LEU A 85 4.43 9.21 -1.90
CA LEU A 85 4.10 10.38 -2.73
C LEU A 85 2.61 10.76 -2.66
N PHE A 86 1.73 9.79 -2.43
CA PHE A 86 0.31 10.05 -2.17
C PHE A 86 0.15 10.77 -0.83
N GLY A 87 0.83 10.32 0.23
CA GLY A 87 0.92 11.02 1.51
C GLY A 87 1.49 12.44 1.40
N MET A 88 2.54 12.62 0.59
CA MET A 88 3.05 13.95 0.26
C MET A 88 2.00 14.80 -0.47
N GLY A 89 1.28 14.22 -1.43
CA GLY A 89 0.21 14.90 -2.16
C GLY A 89 -0.99 15.30 -1.28
N PHE A 90 -1.29 14.52 -0.24
CA PHE A 90 -2.23 14.88 0.82
C PHE A 90 -1.72 16.10 1.58
N ALA A 91 -0.49 16.05 2.10
CA ALA A 91 0.07 17.11 2.92
C ALA A 91 0.24 18.42 2.16
N VAL A 92 0.64 18.39 0.88
CA VAL A 92 0.69 19.59 0.03
C VAL A 92 -0.69 20.24 -0.08
N MET A 93 -1.75 19.45 -0.24
CA MET A 93 -3.12 19.99 -0.33
C MET A 93 -3.59 20.54 1.01
N LEU A 94 -3.28 19.86 2.12
CA LEU A 94 -3.62 20.29 3.48
C LEU A 94 -2.90 21.60 3.84
N THR A 95 -1.58 21.65 3.73
CA THR A 95 -0.77 22.84 4.06
C THR A 95 -1.15 24.05 3.20
N ARG A 96 -1.54 23.84 1.93
CA ARG A 96 -2.05 24.94 1.07
C ARG A 96 -3.44 25.41 1.47
N ALA A 97 -4.31 24.51 1.95
CA ALA A 97 -5.62 24.91 2.46
C ALA A 97 -5.46 25.71 3.76
N GLU A 98 -4.59 25.25 4.67
CA GLU A 98 -4.24 25.95 5.92
C GLU A 98 -3.64 27.34 5.66
N ARG A 99 -2.59 27.43 4.82
CA ARG A 99 -1.95 28.71 4.47
C ARG A 99 -2.91 29.72 3.81
N ALA A 100 -3.93 29.23 3.11
CA ALA A 100 -4.94 30.05 2.44
C ALA A 100 -6.21 30.27 3.29
N GLY A 101 -6.28 29.78 4.53
CA GLY A 101 -7.47 29.88 5.38
C GLY A 101 -8.73 29.18 4.81
N ARG A 102 -8.56 28.16 3.97
CA ARG A 102 -9.65 27.45 3.28
C ARG A 102 -9.98 26.10 3.92
N GLY A 103 -11.25 25.71 3.85
CA GLY A 103 -11.68 24.38 4.29
C GLY A 103 -11.06 23.25 3.46
N PHE A 104 -10.48 22.26 4.14
CA PHE A 104 -9.77 21.13 3.52
C PHE A 104 -10.64 19.86 3.33
N LEU A 105 -11.43 19.50 4.36
CA LEU A 105 -12.10 18.19 4.43
C LEU A 105 -13.07 17.94 3.28
N LYS A 106 -13.95 18.89 2.96
CA LYS A 106 -14.99 18.71 1.95
C LYS A 106 -14.41 18.50 0.53
N PRO A 107 -13.46 19.32 0.03
CA PRO A 107 -12.78 19.02 -1.23
C PRO A 107 -12.02 17.69 -1.20
N TYR A 108 -11.35 17.37 -0.08
CA TYR A 108 -10.56 16.15 0.01
C TYR A 108 -11.42 14.87 0.03
N ILE A 109 -12.57 14.87 0.72
CA ILE A 109 -13.52 13.75 0.70
C ILE A 109 -14.03 13.50 -0.73
N ARG A 110 -14.36 14.55 -1.49
CA ARG A 110 -14.74 14.40 -2.90
C ARG A 110 -13.60 13.83 -3.74
N ARG A 111 -12.38 14.29 -3.50
CA ARG A 111 -11.17 13.82 -4.19
C ARG A 111 -10.96 12.32 -3.99
N ILE A 112 -11.08 11.82 -2.75
CA ILE A 112 -10.89 10.39 -2.45
C ILE A 112 -12.09 9.55 -2.89
N ALA A 113 -13.33 10.10 -2.85
CA ALA A 113 -14.50 9.41 -3.38
C ALA A 113 -14.41 9.25 -4.91
N ALA A 114 -13.97 10.30 -5.62
CA ALA A 114 -13.69 10.21 -7.05
C ALA A 114 -12.56 9.23 -7.34
N LEU A 115 -11.52 9.19 -6.50
CA LEU A 115 -10.43 8.23 -6.61
C LEU A 115 -10.91 6.78 -6.41
N ALA A 116 -11.78 6.53 -5.44
CA ALA A 116 -12.39 5.22 -5.22
C ALA A 116 -13.25 4.80 -6.42
N ALA A 117 -14.06 5.71 -6.96
CA ALA A 117 -14.87 5.44 -8.15
C ALA A 117 -14.00 5.13 -9.38
N PHE A 118 -12.94 5.92 -9.62
CA PHE A 118 -11.98 5.64 -10.68
C PHE A 118 -11.26 4.32 -10.46
N GLY A 119 -10.83 4.02 -9.23
CA GLY A 119 -10.16 2.76 -8.90
C GLY A 119 -11.07 1.56 -9.13
N ALA A 120 -12.32 1.60 -8.66
CA ALA A 120 -13.29 0.54 -8.88
C ALA A 120 -13.59 0.32 -10.37
N ALA A 121 -13.83 1.40 -11.12
CA ALA A 121 -14.05 1.32 -12.57
C ALA A 121 -12.81 0.80 -13.30
N HIS A 122 -11.63 1.30 -12.95
CA HIS A 122 -10.36 0.85 -13.50
C HIS A 122 -10.10 -0.63 -13.20
N HIS A 123 -10.39 -1.09 -11.98
CA HIS A 123 -10.28 -2.50 -11.60
C HIS A 123 -11.18 -3.39 -12.45
N ILE A 124 -12.48 -3.06 -12.50
CA ILE A 124 -13.49 -3.89 -13.13
C ILE A 124 -13.33 -3.91 -14.66
N PHE A 125 -13.10 -2.74 -15.27
CA PHE A 125 -13.11 -2.62 -16.72
C PHE A 125 -11.74 -2.79 -17.37
N LEU A 126 -10.64 -2.45 -16.70
CA LEU A 126 -9.32 -2.38 -17.34
C LEU A 126 -8.24 -3.25 -16.70
N PHE A 127 -8.13 -3.27 -15.37
CA PHE A 127 -6.93 -3.79 -14.70
C PHE A 127 -7.17 -4.18 -13.23
N ALA A 128 -7.19 -5.49 -12.94
CA ALA A 128 -7.43 -5.98 -11.57
C ALA A 128 -6.34 -5.65 -10.54
N GLY A 129 -5.15 -5.21 -10.96
CA GLY A 129 -4.09 -4.75 -10.05
C GLY A 129 -4.17 -3.27 -9.69
N ASP A 130 -5.36 -2.66 -9.78
CA ASP A 130 -5.57 -1.25 -9.44
C ASP A 130 -5.12 -0.92 -8.01
N ILE A 131 -4.37 0.17 -7.86
CA ILE A 131 -3.91 0.68 -6.55
C ILE A 131 -4.73 1.90 -6.08
N LEU A 132 -5.51 2.51 -6.98
CA LEU A 132 -6.23 3.76 -6.69
C LEU A 132 -7.32 3.53 -5.65
N PHE A 133 -8.03 2.41 -5.74
CA PHE A 133 -9.05 2.03 -4.75
C PHE A 133 -8.42 1.82 -3.36
N SER A 134 -7.33 1.06 -3.26
CA SER A 134 -6.59 0.86 -2.00
C SER A 134 -6.13 2.18 -1.39
N TYR A 135 -5.68 3.13 -2.21
CA TYR A 135 -5.26 4.46 -1.74
C TYR A 135 -6.44 5.30 -1.26
N ALA A 136 -7.60 5.19 -1.90
CA ALA A 136 -8.80 5.85 -1.43
C ALA A 136 -9.25 5.32 -0.05
N VAL A 137 -9.24 4.00 0.13
CA VAL A 137 -9.55 3.34 1.41
C VAL A 137 -8.56 3.78 2.49
N ALA A 138 -7.25 3.70 2.22
CA ALA A 138 -6.21 4.17 3.14
C ALA A 138 -6.33 5.67 3.47
N ALA A 139 -6.75 6.50 2.51
CA ALA A 139 -6.98 7.91 2.74
C ALA A 139 -8.17 8.18 3.68
N VAL A 140 -9.23 7.35 3.63
CA VAL A 140 -10.33 7.42 4.60
C VAL A 140 -9.81 7.13 6.01
N TYR A 141 -9.03 6.06 6.19
CA TYR A 141 -8.44 5.76 7.49
C TYR A 141 -7.44 6.82 7.96
N LEU A 142 -6.67 7.43 7.05
CA LEU A 142 -5.84 8.59 7.39
C LEU A 142 -6.68 9.77 7.90
N LEU A 143 -7.85 10.05 7.28
CA LEU A 143 -8.77 11.06 7.80
C LEU A 143 -9.32 10.67 9.18
N VAL A 144 -9.58 9.39 9.42
CA VAL A 144 -9.93 8.90 10.76
C VAL A 144 -8.79 9.20 11.73
N VAL A 145 -7.54 8.92 11.37
CA VAL A 145 -6.34 9.19 12.19
C VAL A 145 -6.16 10.67 12.51
N LEU A 146 -6.56 11.57 11.62
CA LEU A 146 -6.31 13.01 11.77
C LEU A 146 -7.51 13.80 12.33
N TYR A 147 -8.75 13.39 12.04
CA TYR A 147 -9.95 14.21 12.29
C TYR A 147 -11.08 13.50 13.02
N ALA A 148 -11.08 12.16 13.16
CA ALA A 148 -12.22 11.47 13.77
C ALA A 148 -12.45 11.91 15.23
N ASN A 149 -13.72 12.08 15.59
CA ASN A 149 -14.16 12.20 16.98
C ASN A 149 -14.20 10.80 17.61
N TRP A 150 -13.70 10.68 18.84
CA TRP A 150 -13.59 9.39 19.53
C TRP A 150 -14.94 8.69 19.74
N LYS A 151 -16.04 9.44 19.98
CA LYS A 151 -17.39 8.86 20.18
C LYS A 151 -17.88 8.15 18.93
N TRP A 152 -17.76 8.83 17.78
CA TRP A 152 -18.16 8.29 16.48
C TRP A 152 -17.24 7.16 16.02
N LEU A 153 -15.96 7.21 16.36
CA LEU A 153 -15.03 6.12 16.08
C LEU A 153 -15.40 4.84 16.84
N LEU A 154 -15.70 4.94 18.14
CA LEU A 154 -16.14 3.79 18.92
C LEU A 154 -17.46 3.21 18.40
N ALA A 155 -18.41 4.07 18.02
CA ALA A 155 -19.65 3.63 17.38
C ALA A 155 -19.38 2.89 16.06
N ALA A 156 -18.49 3.41 15.21
CA ALA A 156 -18.13 2.77 13.96
C ALA A 156 -17.44 1.42 14.15
N ILE A 157 -16.56 1.29 15.16
CA ILE A 157 -15.93 0.01 15.53
C ILE A 157 -16.99 -0.98 15.99
N ALA A 158 -17.92 -0.57 16.86
CA ALA A 158 -18.98 -1.44 17.37
C ALA A 158 -19.91 -1.90 16.24
N VAL A 159 -20.27 -1.02 15.31
CA VAL A 159 -21.07 -1.36 14.13
C VAL A 159 -20.33 -2.34 13.23
N ALA A 160 -19.06 -2.07 12.89
CA ALA A 160 -18.26 -2.96 12.05
C ALA A 160 -18.07 -4.34 12.71
N PHE A 161 -17.87 -4.37 14.03
CA PHE A 161 -17.79 -5.62 14.78
C PHE A 161 -19.14 -6.37 14.78
N GLY A 162 -20.26 -5.67 14.95
CA GLY A 162 -21.60 -6.27 14.86
C GLY A 162 -21.88 -6.85 13.47
N LEU A 163 -21.51 -6.13 12.41
CA LEU A 163 -21.62 -6.61 11.02
C LEU A 163 -20.76 -7.86 10.76
N ALA A 164 -19.66 -8.06 11.49
CA ALA A 164 -18.81 -9.23 11.35
C ALA A 164 -19.49 -10.56 11.77
N PHE A 165 -20.61 -10.49 12.50
CA PHE A 165 -21.40 -11.67 12.84
C PHE A 165 -22.49 -11.99 11.82
N LEU A 166 -22.71 -11.13 10.81
CA LEU A 166 -23.69 -11.38 9.77
C LEU A 166 -23.14 -12.34 8.69
N PRO A 167 -23.97 -13.26 8.16
CA PRO A 167 -23.58 -14.14 7.06
C PRO A 167 -23.04 -13.35 5.86
N GLY A 168 -21.84 -13.70 5.39
CA GLY A 168 -21.18 -13.06 4.24
C GLY A 168 -20.38 -11.78 4.55
N TRP A 169 -20.47 -11.22 5.76
CA TRP A 169 -19.78 -9.97 6.13
C TRP A 169 -18.57 -10.16 7.05
N GLY A 170 -18.42 -11.34 7.66
CA GLY A 170 -17.44 -11.61 8.71
C GLY A 170 -16.01 -11.11 8.44
N PRO A 171 -15.33 -11.59 7.38
CA PRO A 171 -13.94 -11.21 7.14
C PRO A 171 -13.76 -9.72 6.84
N GLY A 172 -14.60 -9.15 5.98
CA GLY A 172 -14.50 -7.74 5.58
C GLY A 172 -14.82 -6.79 6.73
N ALA A 173 -15.92 -7.03 7.45
CA ALA A 173 -16.35 -6.19 8.55
C ALA A 173 -15.42 -6.32 9.77
N GLY A 174 -14.92 -7.53 10.05
CA GLY A 174 -13.90 -7.77 11.08
C GLY A 174 -12.59 -7.05 10.76
N SER A 175 -12.13 -7.10 9.51
CA SER A 175 -10.94 -6.37 9.05
C SER A 175 -11.14 -4.85 9.19
N ALA A 176 -12.30 -4.33 8.77
CA ALA A 176 -12.64 -2.92 8.92
C ALA A 176 -12.65 -2.48 10.40
N ALA A 177 -13.25 -3.28 11.30
CA ALA A 177 -13.25 -3.01 12.74
C ALA A 177 -11.83 -2.96 13.31
N GLY A 178 -10.97 -3.92 12.95
CA GLY A 178 -9.57 -3.96 13.37
C GLY A 178 -8.79 -2.74 12.89
N VAL A 179 -8.97 -2.32 11.65
CA VAL A 179 -8.26 -1.17 11.06
C VAL A 179 -8.77 0.16 11.62
N LEU A 180 -10.07 0.27 11.95
CA LEU A 180 -10.63 1.42 12.67
C LEU A 180 -10.05 1.52 14.09
N ALA A 181 -9.98 0.41 14.83
CA ALA A 181 -9.39 0.37 16.16
C ALA A 181 -7.89 0.76 16.11
N PHE A 182 -7.16 0.21 15.16
CA PHE A 182 -5.76 0.57 14.89
C PHE A 182 -5.63 2.06 14.55
N SER A 183 -6.46 2.59 13.65
CA SER A 183 -6.48 4.02 13.29
C SER A 183 -6.78 4.90 14.51
N GLY A 184 -7.62 4.43 15.44
CA GLY A 184 -7.88 5.09 16.72
C GLY A 184 -6.65 5.15 17.63
N LEU A 185 -5.88 4.07 17.74
CA LEU A 185 -4.63 4.07 18.51
C LEU A 185 -3.60 5.03 17.90
N VAL A 186 -3.46 5.02 16.57
CA VAL A 186 -2.57 5.96 15.86
C VAL A 186 -3.05 7.40 16.05
N ALA A 187 -4.36 7.65 15.99
CA ALA A 187 -4.95 8.96 16.27
C ALA A 187 -4.56 9.50 17.66
N ILE A 188 -4.64 8.67 18.69
CA ILE A 188 -4.27 9.04 20.07
C ILE A 188 -2.79 9.44 20.14
N TYR A 189 -1.91 8.68 19.49
CA TYR A 189 -0.49 9.04 19.42
C TYR A 189 -0.25 10.34 18.64
N MET A 190 -0.96 10.55 17.53
CA MET A 190 -0.82 11.76 16.71
C MET A 190 -1.32 13.03 17.40
N ARG A 191 -2.42 12.92 18.14
CA ARG A 191 -3.18 14.09 18.62
C ARG A 191 -3.07 14.36 20.11
N SER A 192 -2.47 13.47 20.90
CA SER A 192 -2.27 13.70 22.33
C SER A 192 -1.45 14.97 22.59
N GLY A 193 -1.98 15.86 23.44
CA GLY A 193 -1.30 17.08 23.86
C GLY A 193 -0.23 16.83 24.92
N GLN A 194 0.25 17.90 25.54
CA GLN A 194 1.02 17.79 26.78
C GLN A 194 0.05 17.43 27.92
N GLU A 195 0.27 16.30 28.57
CA GLU A 195 -0.62 15.80 29.61
C GLU A 195 -0.09 16.10 31.01
N ALA A 196 -1.00 16.42 31.92
CA ALA A 196 -0.69 16.74 33.32
C ALA A 196 -0.07 15.56 34.09
N THR A 197 -0.40 14.32 33.72
CA THR A 197 0.09 13.09 34.36
C THR A 197 1.50 12.68 33.89
N GLY A 198 2.03 13.32 32.86
CA GLY A 198 3.32 12.97 32.28
C GLY A 198 3.34 11.65 31.48
N LEU A 199 2.24 10.90 31.41
CA LEU A 199 2.12 9.65 30.64
C LEU A 199 1.35 9.88 29.31
N SER A 200 1.68 9.10 28.28
CA SER A 200 1.01 9.10 26.98
C SER A 200 -0.22 8.19 27.05
N PRO A 201 -1.42 8.63 26.62
CA PRO A 201 -2.62 7.79 26.67
C PRO A 201 -2.47 6.52 25.85
N MET A 202 -1.79 6.59 24.70
CA MET A 202 -1.50 5.40 23.91
C MET A 202 -0.63 4.42 24.70
N ALA A 203 0.39 4.92 25.40
CA ALA A 203 1.26 4.08 26.23
C ALA A 203 0.49 3.42 27.38
N VAL A 204 -0.43 4.16 28.02
CA VAL A 204 -1.30 3.63 29.08
C VAL A 204 -2.22 2.54 28.52
N ILE A 205 -2.91 2.80 27.40
CA ILE A 205 -3.80 1.82 26.76
C ILE A 205 -3.04 0.55 26.39
N LEU A 206 -1.91 0.69 25.71
CA LEU A 206 -1.09 -0.46 25.30
C LEU A 206 -0.49 -1.18 26.51
N GLY A 207 -0.10 -0.46 27.56
CA GLY A 207 0.38 -1.03 28.82
C GLY A 207 -0.69 -1.84 29.56
N VAL A 208 -1.93 -1.36 29.60
CA VAL A 208 -3.08 -2.10 30.16
C VAL A 208 -3.37 -3.34 29.33
N VAL A 209 -3.40 -3.22 28.00
CA VAL A 209 -3.59 -4.38 27.10
C VAL A 209 -2.47 -5.41 27.31
N ALA A 210 -1.22 -4.95 27.44
CA ALA A 210 -0.10 -5.82 27.73
C ALA A 210 -0.22 -6.50 29.10
N LEU A 211 -0.68 -5.78 30.14
CA LEU A 211 -0.90 -6.34 31.47
C LEU A 211 -1.97 -7.45 31.42
N ILE A 212 -3.09 -7.20 30.75
CA ILE A 212 -4.14 -8.21 30.53
C ILE A 212 -3.56 -9.41 29.78
N GLY A 213 -2.78 -9.17 28.72
CA GLY A 213 -2.10 -10.21 27.95
C GLY A 213 -1.12 -11.02 28.81
N ALA A 214 -0.37 -10.38 29.70
CA ALA A 214 0.57 -11.03 30.61
C ALA A 214 -0.16 -11.93 31.63
N LEU A 215 -1.28 -11.45 32.19
CA LEU A 215 -2.13 -12.25 33.08
C LEU A 215 -2.71 -13.45 32.32
N ALA A 216 -3.22 -13.25 31.11
CA ALA A 216 -3.70 -14.33 30.26
C ALA A 216 -2.57 -15.35 29.96
N ALA A 217 -1.39 -14.87 29.55
CA ALA A 217 -0.23 -15.72 29.30
C ALA A 217 0.13 -16.55 30.55
N ALA A 218 0.17 -15.92 31.73
CA ALA A 218 0.44 -16.62 32.98
C ALA A 218 -0.58 -17.72 33.26
N VAL A 219 -1.88 -17.47 33.04
CA VAL A 219 -2.92 -18.51 33.14
C VAL A 219 -2.65 -19.64 32.14
N PHE A 220 -2.40 -19.34 30.86
CA PHE A 220 -2.13 -20.35 29.85
C PHE A 220 -0.88 -21.19 30.16
N TRP A 221 0.16 -20.60 30.75
CA TRP A 221 1.41 -21.29 31.11
C TRP A 221 1.32 -22.08 32.42
N LEU A 222 0.62 -21.56 33.43
CA LEU A 222 0.66 -22.09 34.80
C LEU A 222 -0.58 -22.90 35.20
N ALA A 223 -1.74 -22.64 34.60
CA ALA A 223 -2.97 -23.31 35.00
C ALA A 223 -3.06 -24.73 34.41
N PRO A 224 -3.34 -25.76 35.24
CA PRO A 224 -3.51 -27.13 34.76
C PRO A 224 -4.78 -27.26 33.92
N GLY A 225 -4.71 -28.04 32.84
CA GLY A 225 -5.86 -28.31 31.95
C GLY A 225 -6.18 -27.21 30.92
N VAL A 226 -5.38 -26.14 30.84
CA VAL A 226 -5.56 -25.06 29.85
C VAL A 226 -4.79 -25.39 28.54
N PRO A 227 -5.36 -25.12 27.34
CA PRO A 227 -4.70 -25.40 26.06
C PRO A 227 -3.32 -24.76 25.95
N THR A 228 -2.36 -25.47 25.36
CA THR A 228 -0.98 -24.96 25.21
C THR A 228 -0.78 -24.10 23.96
N GLU A 229 -1.63 -24.26 22.94
CA GLU A 229 -1.52 -23.54 21.66
C GLU A 229 -1.45 -22.00 21.80
N PRO A 230 -2.26 -21.34 22.67
CA PRO A 230 -2.27 -19.87 22.76
C PRO A 230 -1.06 -19.30 23.49
N ARG A 231 -0.24 -20.12 24.17
CA ARG A 231 0.89 -19.66 25.00
C ARG A 231 1.86 -18.79 24.22
N GLY A 232 2.31 -19.26 23.06
CA GLY A 232 3.27 -18.55 22.21
C GLY A 232 2.70 -17.23 21.68
N PRO A 233 1.58 -17.24 20.93
CA PRO A 233 0.96 -16.04 20.39
C PRO A 233 0.62 -14.98 21.45
N ILE A 234 0.04 -15.37 22.59
CA ILE A 234 -0.32 -14.42 23.66
C ILE A 234 0.93 -13.81 24.31
N THR A 235 1.97 -14.62 24.55
CA THR A 235 3.24 -14.13 25.11
C THR A 235 3.92 -13.16 24.14
N ALA A 236 4.00 -13.51 22.86
CA ALA A 236 4.57 -12.64 21.83
C ALA A 236 3.80 -11.32 21.68
N ALA A 237 2.46 -11.39 21.65
CA ALA A 237 1.61 -10.20 21.60
C ALA A 237 1.80 -9.31 22.83
N THR A 238 1.93 -9.89 24.02
CA THR A 238 2.19 -9.16 25.27
C THR A 238 3.50 -8.39 25.20
N VAL A 239 4.59 -9.06 24.81
CA VAL A 239 5.90 -8.41 24.66
C VAL A 239 5.84 -7.30 23.62
N LEU A 240 5.16 -7.54 22.50
CA LEU A 240 4.95 -6.52 21.47
C LEU A 240 4.23 -5.29 22.02
N PHE A 241 3.12 -5.46 22.74
CA PHE A 241 2.38 -4.33 23.31
C PHE A 241 3.19 -3.55 24.36
N LEU A 242 4.04 -4.22 25.15
CA LEU A 242 4.97 -3.55 26.07
C LEU A 242 5.99 -2.69 25.30
N ILE A 243 6.59 -3.23 24.24
CA ILE A 243 7.52 -2.49 23.39
C ILE A 243 6.83 -1.27 22.78
N LEU A 244 5.63 -1.45 22.22
CA LEU A 244 4.86 -0.35 21.63
C LEU A 244 4.46 0.71 22.67
N ALA A 245 4.08 0.30 23.89
CA ALA A 245 3.80 1.22 24.99
C ALA A 245 5.03 2.06 25.34
N PHE A 246 6.19 1.41 25.48
CA PHE A 246 7.46 2.09 25.74
C PHE A 246 7.83 3.08 24.62
N LEU A 247 7.73 2.65 23.35
CA LEU A 247 8.03 3.51 22.20
C LEU A 247 7.08 4.70 22.12
N ALA A 248 5.78 4.49 22.36
CA ALA A 248 4.77 5.53 22.37
C ALA A 248 5.03 6.57 23.47
N GLN A 249 5.53 6.16 24.63
CA GLN A 249 5.92 7.06 25.72
C GLN A 249 7.23 7.80 25.40
N LYS A 250 8.29 7.06 25.07
CA LYS A 250 9.64 7.60 24.84
C LYS A 250 9.68 8.58 23.67
N TYR A 251 8.98 8.26 22.58
CA TYR A 251 9.03 9.03 21.35
C TYR A 251 7.79 9.90 21.12
N ARG A 252 7.11 10.33 22.18
CA ARG A 252 5.98 11.29 22.07
C ARG A 252 6.42 12.71 21.66
N ASN A 253 7.65 13.11 21.93
CA ASN A 253 8.15 14.46 21.64
C ASN A 253 9.43 14.43 20.77
N PRO A 254 9.65 15.44 19.91
CA PRO A 254 8.74 16.54 19.56
C PRO A 254 7.55 16.08 18.71
N ILE A 255 6.44 16.85 18.72
CA ILE A 255 5.18 16.52 18.00
C ILE A 255 5.40 16.40 16.49
N GLU A 256 6.24 17.27 15.93
CA GLU A 256 6.60 17.31 14.50
C GLU A 256 7.24 16.01 13.99
N ALA A 257 7.91 15.27 14.89
CA ALA A 257 8.55 13.99 14.56
C ALA A 257 7.57 12.82 14.59
N ARG A 258 6.39 12.97 15.18
CA ARG A 258 5.47 11.84 15.37
C ARG A 258 5.00 11.21 14.04
N PRO A 259 4.69 11.95 12.95
CA PRO A 259 4.19 11.32 11.72
C PRO A 259 5.20 10.36 11.07
N TRP A 260 6.49 10.71 10.99
CA TRP A 260 7.50 9.79 10.45
C TRP A 260 7.78 8.62 11.40
N ARG A 261 7.75 8.85 12.71
CA ARG A 261 7.91 7.79 13.73
C ARG A 261 6.78 6.78 13.66
N ALA A 262 5.53 7.25 13.68
CA ALA A 262 4.36 6.40 13.50
C ALA A 262 4.41 5.69 12.15
N GLY A 263 4.65 6.42 11.07
CA GLY A 263 4.69 5.85 9.72
C GLY A 263 5.71 4.73 9.57
N THR A 264 6.93 4.96 10.05
CA THR A 264 8.01 3.98 10.03
C THR A 264 7.71 2.80 10.95
N ALA A 265 7.22 3.04 12.17
CA ALA A 265 6.90 1.98 13.12
C ALA A 265 5.79 1.06 12.60
N ILE A 266 4.73 1.62 12.01
CA ILE A 266 3.62 0.86 11.41
C ILE A 266 4.14 -0.06 10.32
N TYR A 267 4.90 0.49 9.36
CA TYR A 267 5.43 -0.28 8.24
C TYR A 267 6.38 -1.38 8.73
N LEU A 268 7.36 -1.04 9.58
CA LEU A 268 8.33 -2.01 10.08
C LEU A 268 7.66 -3.09 10.92
N LEU A 269 6.68 -2.74 11.75
CA LEU A 269 5.96 -3.71 12.58
C LEU A 269 5.22 -4.73 11.71
N SER A 270 4.44 -4.27 10.72
CA SER A 270 3.66 -5.15 9.85
C SER A 270 4.55 -6.20 9.16
N PHE A 271 5.69 -5.77 8.61
CA PHE A 271 6.57 -6.68 7.88
C PHE A 271 7.57 -7.43 8.77
N THR A 272 7.87 -6.93 9.97
CA THR A 272 8.62 -7.71 10.97
C THR A 272 7.79 -8.88 11.46
N MET A 273 6.50 -8.66 11.73
CA MET A 273 5.59 -9.75 12.13
C MET A 273 5.45 -10.80 11.02
N MET A 274 5.33 -10.36 9.76
CA MET A 274 5.34 -11.26 8.61
C MET A 274 6.66 -12.04 8.50
N THR A 275 7.80 -11.39 8.74
CA THR A 275 9.12 -12.03 8.70
C THR A 275 9.30 -13.03 9.84
N ILE A 276 8.88 -12.69 11.06
CA ILE A 276 8.90 -13.59 12.22
C ILE A 276 8.00 -14.80 11.94
N GLY A 277 6.78 -14.59 11.44
CA GLY A 277 5.89 -15.69 11.06
C GLY A 277 6.53 -16.61 10.01
N GLY A 278 7.15 -16.04 8.98
CA GLY A 278 7.88 -16.80 7.98
C GLY A 278 9.12 -17.51 8.53
N ALA A 279 9.83 -16.92 9.49
CA ALA A 279 10.98 -17.55 10.15
C ALA A 279 10.54 -18.71 11.05
N VAL A 280 9.48 -18.52 11.82
CA VAL A 280 8.89 -19.59 12.63
C VAL A 280 8.46 -20.73 11.72
N ASP A 281 7.75 -20.46 10.63
CA ASP A 281 7.39 -21.48 9.65
C ASP A 281 8.64 -22.18 9.09
N TYR A 282 9.64 -21.44 8.61
CA TYR A 282 10.84 -22.02 7.98
C TYR A 282 11.71 -22.87 8.91
N PHE A 283 11.89 -22.45 10.16
CA PHE A 283 12.77 -23.12 11.13
C PHE A 283 12.06 -24.14 12.02
N THR A 284 10.72 -24.15 12.05
CA THR A 284 9.98 -25.18 12.79
C THR A 284 9.99 -26.45 11.94
N PRO A 285 10.49 -27.58 12.47
CA PRO A 285 10.43 -28.84 11.74
C PRO A 285 8.99 -29.17 11.39
N PRO A 286 8.70 -29.76 10.21
CA PRO A 286 7.35 -30.26 9.93
C PRO A 286 6.96 -31.20 11.07
N GLU A 287 5.89 -30.84 11.79
CA GLU A 287 5.49 -31.59 12.97
C GLU A 287 5.30 -33.08 12.61
N ALA A 288 5.93 -33.96 13.40
CA ALA A 288 5.32 -35.27 13.63
C ALA A 288 3.98 -34.99 14.32
N PRO A 289 2.85 -35.55 13.82
CA PRO A 289 1.52 -35.00 14.08
C PRO A 289 1.24 -34.85 15.57
N ALA A 290 1.19 -33.59 16.03
CA ALA A 290 0.49 -33.22 17.24
C ALA A 290 -1.01 -33.44 16.99
N ALA A 291 -1.68 -34.01 17.99
CA ALA A 291 -3.09 -34.37 17.88
C ALA A 291 -3.92 -33.11 17.61
N ALA A 292 -4.62 -33.10 16.47
CA ALA A 292 -5.59 -32.07 16.14
C ALA A 292 -6.66 -31.96 17.25
N VAL A 293 -7.01 -30.75 17.66
CA VAL A 293 -8.31 -30.49 18.29
C VAL A 293 -9.12 -29.61 17.36
N ALA A 294 -10.28 -30.15 17.00
CA ALA A 294 -11.25 -29.65 16.05
C ALA A 294 -11.76 -28.23 16.38
N THR A 295 -12.05 -27.48 15.32
CA THR A 295 -12.73 -26.19 15.35
C THR A 295 -14.26 -26.34 15.48
N ALA A 296 -14.81 -25.55 16.42
CA ALA A 296 -16.18 -25.00 16.54
C ALA A 296 -17.34 -25.87 17.12
N PRO A 297 -18.44 -25.25 17.61
CA PRO A 297 -18.56 -24.29 18.72
C PRO A 297 -19.44 -24.84 19.88
N ALA A 298 -19.39 -24.20 21.05
CA ALA A 298 -20.16 -24.59 22.22
C ALA A 298 -21.68 -24.26 22.10
N VAL A 299 -22.56 -25.24 22.40
CA VAL A 299 -23.92 -25.00 22.90
C VAL A 299 -24.33 -26.08 23.92
N ALA A 300 -24.63 -25.59 25.14
CA ALA A 300 -25.56 -26.08 26.19
C ALA A 300 -25.57 -27.56 26.68
N LYS A 301 -25.62 -27.67 28.02
CA LYS A 301 -25.83 -28.86 28.86
C LYS A 301 -27.05 -29.72 28.44
N ALA A 302 -26.86 -31.04 28.33
CA ALA A 302 -27.86 -32.08 28.62
C ALA A 302 -27.18 -33.45 28.88
N GLU A 303 -27.74 -34.24 29.80
CA GLU A 303 -27.27 -35.53 30.34
C GLU A 303 -27.03 -36.66 29.30
N PRO A 304 -26.24 -37.71 29.63
CA PRO A 304 -25.73 -38.64 28.63
C PRO A 304 -26.77 -39.68 28.23
N LYS A 305 -27.25 -39.63 26.99
CA LYS A 305 -27.82 -40.81 26.31
C LYS A 305 -26.71 -41.57 25.60
N LYS A 306 -26.61 -42.87 25.89
CA LYS A 306 -25.74 -43.84 25.21
C LYS A 306 -25.94 -43.73 23.69
N ALA A 307 -24.93 -43.24 22.99
CA ALA A 307 -24.83 -43.26 21.53
C ALA A 307 -23.46 -43.82 21.17
N ASP A 308 -23.45 -44.70 20.17
CA ASP A 308 -22.31 -45.52 19.74
C ASP A 308 -21.00 -44.74 19.68
N ALA A 309 -19.98 -45.25 20.37
CA ALA A 309 -18.63 -44.70 20.34
C ALA A 309 -18.05 -44.87 18.92
N LYS A 310 -18.25 -43.87 18.06
CA LYS A 310 -17.42 -43.71 16.85
C LYS A 310 -15.98 -43.53 17.32
N ALA A 311 -15.11 -44.45 16.92
CA ALA A 311 -13.68 -44.41 17.24
C ALA A 311 -13.10 -43.04 16.87
N VAL A 312 -12.34 -42.45 17.81
CA VAL A 312 -11.57 -41.23 17.56
C VAL A 312 -10.57 -41.55 16.43
N PRO A 313 -10.56 -40.78 15.33
CA PRO A 313 -9.69 -41.07 14.19
C PRO A 313 -8.23 -41.07 14.61
N THR A 314 -7.49 -42.06 14.13
CA THR A 314 -6.06 -42.23 14.38
C THR A 314 -5.25 -41.08 13.75
N LYS A 315 -4.05 -40.81 14.27
CA LYS A 315 -3.15 -39.78 13.72
C LYS A 315 -2.87 -39.96 12.22
N ALA A 316 -2.83 -41.22 11.76
CA ALA A 316 -2.66 -41.56 10.34
C ALA A 316 -3.88 -41.17 9.50
N GLU A 317 -5.10 -41.38 10.01
CA GLU A 317 -6.34 -41.00 9.33
C GLU A 317 -6.53 -39.48 9.28
N ILE A 318 -6.13 -38.75 10.34
CA ILE A 318 -6.15 -37.28 10.36
C ILE A 318 -5.16 -36.74 9.32
N LYS A 319 -3.93 -37.26 9.28
CA LYS A 319 -2.92 -36.87 8.29
C LYS A 319 -3.39 -37.18 6.86
N ALA A 320 -3.92 -38.38 6.62
CA ALA A 320 -4.42 -38.78 5.31
C ALA A 320 -5.59 -37.89 4.84
N LYS A 321 -6.50 -37.50 5.75
CA LYS A 321 -7.57 -36.54 5.45
C LYS A 321 -7.02 -35.16 5.13
N ALA A 322 -6.09 -34.64 5.92
CA ALA A 322 -5.47 -33.34 5.68
C ALA A 322 -4.69 -33.30 4.37
N ASP A 323 -3.95 -34.36 4.04
CA ASP A 323 -3.25 -34.50 2.76
C ASP A 323 -4.23 -34.61 1.59
N ALA A 324 -5.32 -35.37 1.74
CA ALA A 324 -6.36 -35.48 0.71
C ALA A 324 -7.08 -34.14 0.46
N GLU A 325 -7.43 -33.42 1.51
CA GLU A 325 -8.04 -32.09 1.44
C GLU A 325 -7.08 -31.08 0.81
N ARG A 326 -5.80 -31.12 1.16
CA ARG A 326 -4.75 -30.31 0.52
C ARG A 326 -4.61 -30.60 -0.97
N GLN A 327 -4.60 -31.88 -1.36
CA GLN A 327 -4.54 -32.27 -2.77
C GLN A 327 -5.79 -31.83 -3.53
N LYS A 328 -6.96 -31.88 -2.90
CA LYS A 328 -8.21 -31.35 -3.47
C LYS A 328 -8.10 -29.84 -3.70
N GLN A 329 -7.65 -29.08 -2.69
CA GLN A 329 -7.47 -27.63 -2.79
C GLN A 329 -6.49 -27.24 -3.90
N LEU A 330 -5.36 -27.96 -4.02
CA LEU A 330 -4.37 -27.72 -5.08
C LEU A 330 -4.97 -27.95 -6.48
N LYS A 331 -5.81 -28.98 -6.66
CA LYS A 331 -6.50 -29.25 -7.92
C LYS A 331 -7.54 -28.18 -8.25
N GLU A 332 -8.32 -27.75 -7.27
CA GLU A 332 -9.31 -26.68 -7.43
C GLU A 332 -8.64 -25.35 -7.81
N ASN A 333 -7.56 -24.98 -7.11
CA ASN A 333 -6.76 -23.79 -7.42
C ASN A 333 -6.15 -23.87 -8.83
N ALA A 334 -5.64 -25.04 -9.23
CA ALA A 334 -5.09 -25.24 -10.58
C ALA A 334 -6.17 -25.09 -11.67
N ALA A 335 -7.39 -25.59 -11.43
CA ALA A 335 -8.53 -25.43 -12.34
C ALA A 335 -8.98 -23.96 -12.45
N GLU A 336 -8.97 -23.22 -11.34
CA GLU A 336 -9.25 -21.78 -11.34
C GLU A 336 -8.19 -21.01 -12.12
N VAL A 337 -6.90 -21.29 -11.89
CA VAL A 337 -5.78 -20.70 -12.65
C VAL A 337 -5.92 -20.99 -14.14
N ALA A 338 -6.23 -22.22 -14.53
CA ALA A 338 -6.40 -22.58 -15.94
C ALA A 338 -7.58 -21.82 -16.59
N THR A 339 -8.67 -21.65 -15.84
CA THR A 339 -9.83 -20.87 -16.29
C THR A 339 -9.47 -19.40 -16.46
N GLU A 340 -8.77 -18.82 -15.49
CA GLU A 340 -8.27 -17.44 -15.54
C GLU A 340 -7.35 -17.22 -16.74
N ILE A 341 -6.36 -18.10 -16.96
CA ILE A 341 -5.46 -18.05 -18.11
C ILE A 341 -6.25 -18.09 -19.42
N LYS A 342 -7.24 -18.98 -19.55
CA LYS A 342 -8.07 -19.08 -20.75
C LYS A 342 -8.80 -17.77 -21.03
N VAL A 343 -9.44 -17.18 -20.02
CA VAL A 343 -10.17 -15.91 -20.15
C VAL A 343 -9.22 -14.74 -20.47
N MET A 344 -8.05 -14.67 -19.83
CA MET A 344 -7.08 -13.60 -20.08
C MET A 344 -6.44 -13.69 -21.47
N SER A 345 -6.09 -14.90 -21.92
CA SER A 345 -5.38 -15.12 -23.19
C SER A 345 -6.28 -15.08 -24.42
N SER A 346 -7.52 -15.60 -24.32
CA SER A 346 -8.40 -15.83 -25.48
C SER A 346 -9.86 -15.43 -25.25
N GLY A 347 -10.21 -15.00 -24.05
CA GLY A 347 -11.58 -14.64 -23.69
C GLY A 347 -12.03 -13.30 -24.28
N SER A 348 -13.34 -13.13 -24.38
CA SER A 348 -13.99 -11.88 -24.75
C SER A 348 -13.80 -10.80 -23.66
N TYR A 349 -13.96 -9.54 -24.04
CA TYR A 349 -13.91 -8.43 -23.09
C TYR A 349 -14.95 -8.57 -21.97
N SER A 350 -16.17 -9.03 -22.28
CA SER A 350 -17.23 -9.24 -21.30
C SER A 350 -16.91 -10.33 -20.28
N GLU A 351 -16.25 -11.42 -20.71
CA GLU A 351 -15.81 -12.48 -19.79
C GLU A 351 -14.74 -11.95 -18.83
N LEU A 352 -13.81 -11.14 -19.34
CA LEU A 352 -12.76 -10.52 -18.53
C LEU A 352 -13.34 -9.51 -17.53
N VAL A 353 -14.31 -8.69 -17.94
CA VAL A 353 -15.02 -7.77 -17.04
C VAL A 353 -15.77 -8.55 -15.95
N ARG A 354 -16.44 -9.66 -16.28
CA ARG A 354 -17.12 -10.51 -15.29
C ARG A 354 -16.14 -11.12 -14.30
N LEU A 355 -14.98 -11.61 -14.77
CA LEU A 355 -13.92 -12.14 -13.93
C LEU A 355 -13.41 -11.06 -12.95
N ARG A 356 -13.10 -9.87 -13.45
CA ARG A 356 -12.61 -8.74 -12.63
C ARG A 356 -13.66 -8.21 -11.67
N ALA A 357 -14.94 -8.20 -12.05
CA ALA A 357 -16.03 -7.82 -11.17
C ALA A 357 -16.17 -8.80 -9.98
N LYS A 358 -16.04 -10.11 -10.25
CA LYS A 358 -15.99 -11.14 -9.19
C LYS A 358 -14.79 -10.91 -8.27
N GLN A 359 -13.59 -10.75 -8.84
CA GLN A 359 -12.36 -10.49 -8.09
C GLN A 359 -12.47 -9.19 -7.26
N PHE A 360 -13.07 -8.13 -7.80
CA PHE A 360 -13.28 -6.88 -7.08
C PHE A 360 -14.20 -7.07 -5.87
N ALA A 361 -15.31 -7.79 -6.04
CA ALA A 361 -16.26 -8.05 -4.95
C ALA A 361 -15.62 -8.86 -3.82
N GLU A 362 -14.73 -9.80 -4.14
CA GLU A 362 -13.99 -10.62 -3.17
C GLU A 362 -12.87 -9.83 -2.47
N HIS A 363 -12.11 -9.01 -3.21
CA HIS A 363 -10.95 -8.30 -2.67
C HIS A 363 -11.30 -6.97 -1.98
N ALA A 364 -12.29 -6.21 -2.47
CA ALA A 364 -12.57 -4.87 -1.97
C ALA A 364 -12.84 -4.80 -0.44
N PRO A 365 -13.56 -5.76 0.18
CA PRO A 365 -13.71 -5.78 1.64
C PRO A 365 -12.39 -6.02 2.40
N MET A 366 -11.44 -6.72 1.77
CA MET A 366 -10.15 -7.10 2.35
C MET A 366 -9.09 -5.99 2.25
N GLU A 367 -9.31 -4.98 1.39
CA GLU A 367 -8.41 -3.82 1.21
C GLU A 367 -8.12 -3.06 2.50
N SER A 368 -9.02 -3.12 3.49
CA SER A 368 -8.82 -2.55 4.82
C SER A 368 -7.51 -3.01 5.46
N GLY A 369 -7.15 -4.30 5.30
CA GLY A 369 -5.92 -4.85 5.86
C GLY A 369 -4.68 -4.18 5.27
N PHE A 370 -4.61 -4.06 3.95
CA PHE A 370 -3.50 -3.40 3.26
C PHE A 370 -3.45 -1.89 3.56
N ALA A 371 -4.61 -1.27 3.74
CA ALA A 371 -4.73 0.14 4.12
C ALA A 371 -3.99 0.49 5.42
N SER A 372 -3.88 -0.44 6.38
CA SER A 372 -3.12 -0.23 7.62
C SER A 372 -1.65 0.14 7.38
N VAL A 373 -0.99 -0.53 6.43
CA VAL A 373 0.39 -0.26 6.03
C VAL A 373 0.47 1.05 5.23
N LEU A 374 -0.50 1.30 4.35
CA LEU A 374 -0.56 2.51 3.54
C LEU A 374 -0.70 3.77 4.38
N ILE A 375 -1.46 3.74 5.49
CA ILE A 375 -1.50 4.84 6.47
C ILE A 375 -0.09 5.17 6.96
N GLY A 376 0.73 4.15 7.24
CA GLY A 376 2.10 4.33 7.67
C GLY A 376 2.94 5.11 6.63
N MET A 377 2.86 4.69 5.37
CA MET A 377 3.52 5.39 4.26
C MET A 377 2.96 6.79 4.03
N PHE A 378 1.65 6.99 4.22
CA PHE A 378 1.02 8.30 4.04
C PHE A 378 1.49 9.27 5.12
N LEU A 379 1.54 8.83 6.39
CA LEU A 379 2.07 9.62 7.50
C LEU A 379 3.55 9.98 7.28
N LEU A 380 4.36 9.02 6.83
CA LEU A 380 5.76 9.29 6.48
C LEU A 380 5.87 10.34 5.36
N GLY A 381 5.01 10.24 4.34
CA GLY A 381 4.90 11.22 3.27
C GLY A 381 4.46 12.59 3.76
N THR A 382 3.56 12.67 4.74
CA THR A 382 3.15 13.95 5.33
C THR A 382 4.31 14.67 6.02
N TRP A 383 5.19 13.93 6.69
CA TRP A 383 6.37 14.49 7.33
C TRP A 383 7.34 15.11 6.33
N PHE A 384 7.59 14.47 5.18
CA PHE A 384 8.47 15.01 4.13
C PHE A 384 8.06 16.39 3.62
N ILE A 385 6.75 16.67 3.59
CA ILE A 385 6.21 17.97 3.19
C ILE A 385 6.21 18.94 4.37
N ARG A 386 5.67 18.54 5.53
CA ARG A 386 5.53 19.45 6.68
C ARG A 386 6.85 19.86 7.31
N SER A 387 7.89 19.05 7.18
CA SER A 387 9.26 19.38 7.60
C SER A 387 9.97 20.35 6.65
N GLY A 388 9.41 20.65 5.48
CA GLY A 388 10.06 21.48 4.45
C GLY A 388 11.15 20.75 3.65
N VAL A 389 11.48 19.50 3.99
CA VAL A 389 12.56 18.73 3.35
C VAL A 389 12.40 18.63 1.84
N MET A 390 11.17 18.40 1.36
CA MET A 390 10.86 18.35 -0.06
C MET A 390 10.63 19.73 -0.69
N GLU A 391 10.29 20.76 0.08
CA GLU A 391 10.14 22.13 -0.43
C GLU A 391 11.51 22.71 -0.81
N ASN A 392 12.56 22.42 -0.01
CA ASN A 392 13.94 22.85 -0.27
C ASN A 392 14.93 21.67 -0.28
N THR A 393 14.85 20.83 -1.31
CA THR A 393 15.72 19.64 -1.40
C THR A 393 17.23 19.94 -1.41
N ALA A 394 17.62 21.10 -1.94
CA ALA A 394 19.02 21.53 -2.01
C ALA A 394 19.63 21.80 -0.62
N ALA A 395 18.84 22.33 0.31
CA ALA A 395 19.28 22.53 1.70
C ALA A 395 19.44 21.21 2.48
N HIS A 396 18.78 20.14 2.03
CA HIS A 396 18.74 18.85 2.74
C HIS A 396 19.51 17.72 2.04
N LEU A 397 20.46 18.03 1.16
CA LEU A 397 21.28 17.03 0.46
C LEU A 397 21.97 16.00 1.37
N PRO A 398 22.49 16.34 2.57
CA PRO A 398 23.08 15.33 3.47
C PRO A 398 22.12 14.20 3.85
N LEU A 399 20.83 14.51 4.03
CA LEU A 399 19.80 13.51 4.31
C LEU A 399 19.59 12.60 3.10
N PHE A 400 19.45 13.17 1.90
CA PHE A 400 19.26 12.40 0.67
C PHE A 400 20.49 11.56 0.29
N ARG A 401 21.71 11.99 0.66
CA ARG A 401 22.93 11.16 0.57
C ARG A 401 22.85 9.94 1.46
N ARG A 402 22.40 10.08 2.71
CA ARG A 402 22.19 8.93 3.60
C ARG A 402 21.14 7.98 3.04
N PHE A 403 20.05 8.50 2.50
CA PHE A 403 19.06 7.65 1.83
C PHE A 403 19.67 6.89 0.65
N ALA A 404 20.33 7.58 -0.27
CA ALA A 404 20.89 6.97 -1.48
C ALA A 404 22.03 5.99 -1.20
N PHE A 405 22.94 6.30 -0.28
CA PHE A 405 24.17 5.52 -0.08
C PHE A 405 24.15 4.59 1.14
N ILE A 406 23.17 4.72 2.04
CA ILE A 406 23.00 3.83 3.20
C ILE A 406 21.69 3.06 3.09
N CYS A 407 20.55 3.76 2.92
CA CYS A 407 19.25 3.08 2.90
C CYS A 407 19.07 2.22 1.64
N LEU A 408 19.55 2.66 0.47
CA LEU A 408 19.41 1.86 -0.75
C LEU A 408 20.19 0.54 -0.68
N PRO A 409 21.51 0.50 -0.35
CA PRO A 409 22.23 -0.76 -0.26
C PRO A 409 21.67 -1.68 0.83
N ILE A 410 21.24 -1.13 1.97
CA ILE A 410 20.58 -1.93 3.03
C ILE A 410 19.28 -2.54 2.50
N GLY A 411 18.42 -1.73 1.88
CA GLY A 411 17.11 -2.20 1.42
C GLY A 411 17.19 -3.23 0.31
N ILE A 412 18.07 -3.01 -0.67
CA ILE A 412 18.33 -4.00 -1.73
C ILE A 412 19.04 -5.22 -1.14
N GLY A 413 20.02 -5.03 -0.27
CA GLY A 413 20.79 -6.11 0.35
C GLY A 413 19.93 -7.07 1.17
N ILE A 414 18.98 -6.56 1.97
CA ILE A 414 18.03 -7.41 2.70
C ILE A 414 17.16 -8.22 1.73
N GLY A 415 16.66 -7.60 0.65
CA GLY A 415 15.87 -8.29 -0.36
C GLY A 415 16.65 -9.38 -1.08
N VAL A 416 17.88 -9.08 -1.51
CA VAL A 416 18.80 -10.02 -2.15
C VAL A 416 19.18 -11.15 -1.18
N ALA A 417 19.44 -10.86 0.09
CA ALA A 417 19.68 -11.89 1.11
C ALA A 417 18.47 -12.82 1.26
N GLY A 418 17.25 -12.28 1.25
CA GLY A 418 16.02 -13.07 1.20
C GLY A 418 15.94 -13.96 -0.05
N SER A 419 16.43 -13.50 -1.20
CA SER A 419 16.48 -14.28 -2.45
C SER A 419 17.33 -15.54 -2.35
N LEU A 420 18.33 -15.56 -1.47
CA LEU A 420 19.19 -16.72 -1.23
C LEU A 420 18.46 -17.84 -0.47
N ILE A 421 17.35 -17.52 0.20
CA ILE A 421 16.49 -18.49 0.89
C ILE A 421 15.50 -19.07 -0.12
N ALA A 422 14.68 -18.21 -0.72
CA ALA A 422 13.66 -18.61 -1.65
C ALA A 422 13.29 -17.46 -2.60
N THR A 423 13.09 -17.79 -3.87
CA THR A 423 12.69 -16.83 -4.90
C THR A 423 11.26 -17.00 -5.39
N SER A 424 10.69 -18.18 -5.16
CA SER A 424 9.34 -18.56 -5.55
C SER A 424 8.71 -19.45 -4.49
N HIS A 425 7.42 -19.27 -4.25
CA HIS A 425 6.63 -20.21 -3.46
C HIS A 425 6.40 -21.47 -4.29
N VAL A 426 6.59 -22.64 -3.69
CA VAL A 426 6.31 -23.92 -4.32
C VAL A 426 5.04 -24.50 -3.69
N PRO A 427 3.88 -24.44 -4.39
CA PRO A 427 2.63 -24.93 -3.85
C PRO A 427 2.75 -26.40 -3.41
N GLY A 428 2.37 -26.68 -2.17
CA GLY A 428 2.45 -28.02 -1.58
C GLY A 428 3.80 -28.38 -0.94
N ALA A 429 4.84 -27.57 -1.12
CA ALA A 429 6.05 -27.68 -0.31
C ALA A 429 5.83 -26.99 1.05
N GLN A 430 6.00 -27.75 2.14
CA GLN A 430 5.99 -27.18 3.48
C GLN A 430 7.35 -26.55 3.78
N HIS A 431 7.35 -25.43 4.52
CA HIS A 431 8.58 -24.79 4.99
C HIS A 431 9.55 -24.41 3.86
N ASP A 432 9.04 -24.02 2.69
CA ASP A 432 9.85 -23.68 1.51
C ASP A 432 10.67 -22.38 1.64
N GLY A 433 10.53 -21.68 2.76
CA GLY A 433 11.25 -20.44 3.08
C GLY A 433 10.73 -19.21 2.33
N PHE A 434 9.71 -19.34 1.48
CA PHE A 434 9.20 -18.23 0.68
C PHE A 434 8.63 -17.11 1.54
N MET A 435 7.87 -17.43 2.59
CA MET A 435 7.28 -16.40 3.47
C MET A 435 8.35 -15.62 4.23
N LEU A 436 9.42 -16.29 4.66
CA LEU A 436 10.59 -15.63 5.25
C LEU A 436 11.27 -14.68 4.25
N ALA A 437 11.57 -15.18 3.05
CA ALA A 437 12.18 -14.40 1.98
C ALA A 437 11.31 -13.17 1.60
N ARG A 438 10.00 -13.36 1.49
CA ARG A 438 9.03 -12.31 1.21
C ARG A 438 8.95 -11.28 2.34
N GLY A 439 9.02 -11.71 3.60
CA GLY A 439 9.05 -10.83 4.77
C GLY A 439 10.28 -9.93 4.76
N LEU A 440 11.46 -10.52 4.55
CA LEU A 440 12.73 -9.80 4.40
C LEU A 440 12.67 -8.81 3.23
N LEU A 441 12.15 -9.23 2.08
CA LEU A 441 11.96 -8.35 0.93
C LEU A 441 11.08 -7.15 1.27
N MET A 442 9.96 -7.36 1.97
CA MET A 442 9.06 -6.27 2.36
C MET A 442 9.68 -5.32 3.38
N LEU A 443 10.49 -5.83 4.32
CA LEU A 443 11.28 -5.01 5.24
C LEU A 443 12.32 -4.16 4.48
N GLY A 444 13.00 -4.75 3.49
CA GLY A 444 13.96 -4.04 2.63
C GLY A 444 13.32 -2.98 1.73
N ASN A 445 12.04 -3.09 1.40
CA ASN A 445 11.37 -2.16 0.50
C ASN A 445 11.31 -0.71 1.02
N LEU A 446 11.11 -0.49 2.33
CA LEU A 446 11.06 0.86 2.89
C LEU A 446 12.40 1.61 2.75
N PRO A 447 13.54 1.07 3.22
CA PRO A 447 14.83 1.71 3.03
C PRO A 447 15.22 1.81 1.53
N ALA A 448 14.89 0.82 0.70
CA ALA A 448 15.12 0.92 -0.75
C ALA A 448 14.27 2.03 -1.40
N CYS A 449 13.00 2.17 -1.02
CA CYS A 449 12.11 3.25 -1.45
C CYS A 449 12.71 4.62 -1.10
N LEU A 450 13.11 4.83 0.16
CA LEU A 450 13.77 6.08 0.57
C LEU A 450 15.07 6.29 -0.22
N GLY A 451 15.82 5.23 -0.47
CA GLY A 451 17.04 5.23 -1.26
C GLY A 451 16.84 5.70 -2.70
N TYR A 452 15.82 5.19 -3.38
CA TYR A 452 15.45 5.66 -4.73
C TYR A 452 15.02 7.12 -4.73
N VAL A 453 14.21 7.56 -3.76
CA VAL A 453 13.85 8.97 -3.62
C VAL A 453 15.11 9.84 -3.42
N GLY A 454 16.02 9.41 -2.54
CA GLY A 454 17.29 10.08 -2.31
C GLY A 454 18.14 10.18 -3.56
N MET A 455 18.27 9.09 -4.32
CA MET A 455 19.03 9.06 -5.57
C MET A 455 18.48 10.06 -6.59
N ILE A 456 17.16 10.05 -6.84
CA ILE A 456 16.53 10.98 -7.81
C ILE A 456 16.73 12.44 -7.37
N VAL A 457 16.58 12.73 -6.08
CA VAL A 457 16.80 14.09 -5.55
C VAL A 457 18.26 14.53 -5.71
N LEU A 458 19.23 13.64 -5.46
CA LEU A 458 20.64 13.95 -5.69
C LEU A 458 20.95 14.18 -7.17
N MET A 459 20.39 13.36 -8.07
CA MET A 459 20.54 13.52 -9.51
C MET A 459 20.01 14.88 -9.97
N LEU A 460 18.82 15.29 -9.52
CA LEU A 460 18.22 16.59 -9.82
C LEU A 460 19.05 17.79 -9.35
N ASN A 461 19.77 17.64 -8.24
CA ASN A 461 20.63 18.67 -7.66
C ASN A 461 22.10 18.55 -8.13
N SER A 462 22.42 17.56 -8.97
CA SER A 462 23.75 17.41 -9.56
C SER A 462 23.94 18.40 -10.73
N ARG A 463 25.18 18.83 -10.99
CA ARG A 463 25.54 19.60 -12.21
C ARG A 463 26.01 18.71 -13.36
N SER A 464 25.71 17.42 -13.30
CA SER A 464 26.14 16.40 -14.27
C SER A 464 25.02 16.04 -15.25
N ILE A 465 25.30 15.18 -16.23
CA ILE A 465 24.32 14.59 -17.16
C ILE A 465 23.14 13.94 -16.43
N PHE A 466 23.35 13.45 -15.20
CA PHE A 466 22.31 12.87 -14.36
C PHE A 466 21.19 13.85 -13.97
N SER A 467 21.43 15.17 -14.04
CA SER A 467 20.40 16.21 -13.83
C SER A 467 19.28 16.17 -14.87
N ASN A 468 19.52 15.52 -16.01
CA ASN A 468 18.51 15.30 -17.05
C ASN A 468 17.35 14.41 -16.58
N VAL A 469 17.44 13.76 -15.41
CA VAL A 469 16.29 13.05 -14.79
C VAL A 469 15.05 13.96 -14.62
N LYS A 470 15.22 15.29 -14.63
CA LYS A 470 14.12 16.27 -14.71
C LYS A 470 13.19 16.05 -15.92
N VAL A 471 13.65 15.36 -16.97
CA VAL A 471 12.83 14.96 -18.13
C VAL A 471 11.61 14.12 -17.72
N LEU A 472 11.65 13.46 -16.57
CA LEU A 472 10.53 12.68 -16.03
C LEU A 472 9.44 13.55 -15.38
N ALA A 473 9.69 14.84 -15.13
CA ALA A 473 8.73 15.68 -14.42
C ALA A 473 7.39 15.87 -15.18
N PRO A 474 7.36 16.14 -16.50
CA PRO A 474 6.09 16.15 -17.25
C PRO A 474 5.34 14.82 -17.20
N PHE A 475 6.07 13.70 -17.32
CA PHE A 475 5.50 12.35 -17.20
C PHE A 475 4.87 12.11 -15.82
N GLY A 476 5.54 12.54 -14.74
CA GLY A 476 4.99 12.47 -13.38
C GLY A 476 3.87 13.47 -13.06
N ARG A 477 3.82 14.62 -13.75
CA ARG A 477 2.69 15.57 -13.67
C ARG A 477 1.39 15.01 -14.24
N MET A 478 1.50 14.03 -15.14
CA MET A 478 0.40 13.30 -15.76
C MET A 478 0.30 11.86 -15.23
N ALA A 479 0.65 11.63 -13.97
CA ALA A 479 0.74 10.28 -13.41
C ALA A 479 -0.56 9.47 -13.50
N LEU A 480 -1.72 10.06 -13.23
CA LEU A 480 -3.01 9.37 -13.34
C LEU A 480 -3.34 9.08 -14.80
N THR A 481 -3.15 10.05 -15.71
CA THR A 481 -3.37 9.84 -17.14
C THR A 481 -2.46 8.73 -17.68
N ASN A 482 -1.16 8.78 -17.36
CA ASN A 482 -0.18 7.82 -17.84
C ASN A 482 -0.41 6.42 -17.25
N TYR A 483 -0.80 6.32 -15.97
CA TYR A 483 -1.17 5.06 -15.35
C TYR A 483 -2.40 4.41 -16.01
N LEU A 484 -3.49 5.18 -16.22
CA LEU A 484 -4.70 4.64 -16.85
C LEU A 484 -4.46 4.25 -18.31
N THR A 485 -3.67 5.05 -19.04
CA THR A 485 -3.32 4.72 -20.43
C THR A 485 -2.32 3.56 -20.53
N GLN A 486 -1.43 3.36 -19.55
CA GLN A 486 -0.61 2.14 -19.45
C GLN A 486 -1.50 0.91 -19.35
N SER A 487 -2.43 0.91 -18.41
CA SER A 487 -3.38 -0.20 -18.23
C SER A 487 -4.21 -0.46 -19.47
N LEU A 488 -4.70 0.59 -20.13
CA LEU A 488 -5.47 0.46 -21.37
C LEU A 488 -4.62 -0.18 -22.48
N VAL A 489 -3.40 0.33 -22.71
CA VAL A 489 -2.50 -0.21 -23.74
C VAL A 489 -2.12 -1.66 -23.42
N MET A 490 -1.79 -1.98 -22.16
CA MET A 490 -1.48 -3.35 -21.74
C MET A 490 -2.68 -4.27 -21.90
N SER A 491 -3.90 -3.82 -21.55
CA SER A 491 -5.13 -4.60 -21.76
C SER A 491 -5.32 -4.92 -23.24
N LEU A 492 -5.21 -3.92 -24.13
CA LEU A 492 -5.36 -4.11 -25.57
C LEU A 492 -4.22 -4.91 -26.20
N PHE A 493 -3.02 -4.91 -25.60
CA PHE A 493 -1.88 -5.63 -26.16
C PHE A 493 -1.85 -7.10 -25.73
N PHE A 494 -1.99 -7.38 -24.43
CA PHE A 494 -1.80 -8.71 -23.86
C PHE A 494 -3.08 -9.55 -23.84
N MET A 495 -4.26 -8.93 -23.66
CA MET A 495 -5.49 -9.70 -23.41
C MET A 495 -6.14 -10.21 -24.71
N GLY A 496 -6.93 -11.29 -24.60
CA GLY A 496 -7.59 -11.95 -25.73
C GLY A 496 -8.56 -11.08 -26.54
N HIS A 497 -9.13 -10.03 -25.95
CA HIS A 497 -10.00 -9.08 -26.65
C HIS A 497 -9.25 -8.05 -27.52
N GLY A 498 -7.93 -8.01 -27.43
CA GLY A 498 -7.06 -7.10 -28.17
C GLY A 498 -6.14 -7.86 -29.13
N LEU A 499 -4.82 -7.67 -28.99
CA LEU A 499 -3.81 -8.34 -29.81
C LEU A 499 -3.42 -9.73 -29.28
N ALA A 500 -3.91 -10.14 -28.11
CA ALA A 500 -3.74 -11.47 -27.52
C ALA A 500 -2.27 -11.93 -27.34
N TRP A 501 -1.34 -11.03 -27.00
CA TRP A 501 0.08 -11.37 -26.75
C TRP A 501 0.37 -11.92 -25.34
N TYR A 502 -0.61 -12.56 -24.70
CA TYR A 502 -0.46 -13.16 -23.39
C TYR A 502 0.65 -14.23 -23.39
N GLY A 503 1.45 -14.28 -22.32
CA GLY A 503 2.54 -15.25 -22.18
C GLY A 503 3.90 -14.78 -22.72
N MET A 504 4.06 -13.49 -22.98
CA MET A 504 5.33 -12.88 -23.38
C MET A 504 6.45 -13.14 -22.35
N GLY A 505 7.64 -13.50 -22.82
CA GLY A 505 8.83 -13.67 -21.95
C GLY A 505 9.20 -12.41 -21.17
N ARG A 506 9.74 -12.59 -19.96
CA ARG A 506 9.99 -11.49 -19.01
C ARG A 506 10.99 -10.45 -19.52
N ALA A 507 11.99 -10.84 -20.32
CA ALA A 507 12.91 -9.90 -20.92
C ALA A 507 12.21 -8.96 -21.91
N TRP A 508 11.31 -9.50 -22.74
CA TRP A 508 10.52 -8.71 -23.70
C TRP A 508 9.51 -7.80 -23.02
N GLN A 509 8.96 -8.20 -21.86
CA GLN A 509 8.13 -7.32 -21.04
C GLN A 509 8.88 -6.04 -20.63
N LEU A 510 10.17 -6.13 -20.31
CA LEU A 510 10.98 -4.94 -19.97
C LEU A 510 11.16 -4.01 -21.17
N VAL A 511 11.39 -4.58 -22.36
CA VAL A 511 11.48 -3.81 -23.61
C VAL A 511 10.16 -3.12 -23.90
N PHE A 512 9.04 -3.83 -23.78
CA PHE A 512 7.69 -3.28 -23.93
C PHE A 512 7.45 -2.12 -22.94
N ALA A 513 7.77 -2.31 -21.66
CA ALA A 513 7.63 -1.27 -20.63
C ALA A 513 8.43 -0.01 -20.98
N ALA A 514 9.69 -0.18 -21.40
CA ALA A 514 10.57 0.91 -21.76
C ALA A 514 10.05 1.67 -22.99
N ALA A 515 9.59 0.95 -24.02
CA ALA A 515 9.00 1.55 -25.22
C ALA A 515 7.73 2.34 -24.89
N LEU A 516 6.80 1.75 -24.14
CA LEU A 516 5.55 2.39 -23.72
C LEU A 516 5.82 3.64 -22.90
N CYS A 517 6.69 3.55 -21.89
CA CYS A 517 7.03 4.70 -21.06
C CYS A 517 7.76 5.78 -21.87
N GLY A 518 8.64 5.40 -22.80
CA GLY A 518 9.34 6.34 -23.69
C GLY A 518 8.36 7.16 -24.52
N VAL A 519 7.38 6.50 -25.15
CA VAL A 519 6.30 7.16 -25.91
C VAL A 519 5.48 8.07 -24.99
N GLN A 520 5.10 7.61 -23.81
CA GLN A 520 4.32 8.42 -22.86
C GLN A 520 5.10 9.62 -22.30
N ILE A 521 6.42 9.51 -22.11
CA ILE A 521 7.27 10.64 -21.72
C ILE A 521 7.22 11.71 -22.81
N VAL A 522 7.48 11.33 -24.07
CA VAL A 522 7.43 12.26 -25.22
C VAL A 522 6.05 12.89 -25.34
N PHE A 523 4.99 12.09 -25.25
CA PHE A 523 3.61 12.57 -25.26
C PHE A 523 3.32 13.54 -24.11
N SER A 524 3.79 13.26 -22.90
CA SER A 524 3.55 14.12 -21.73
C SER A 524 4.22 15.49 -21.89
N HIS A 525 5.41 15.56 -22.49
CA HIS A 525 6.06 16.82 -22.85
C HIS A 525 5.25 17.58 -23.91
N TRP A 526 4.88 16.90 -24.99
CA TRP A 526 4.08 17.51 -26.07
C TRP A 526 2.72 18.02 -25.57
N TRP A 527 2.07 17.27 -24.69
CA TRP A 527 0.76 17.59 -24.14
C TRP A 527 0.83 18.78 -23.17
N LEU A 528 1.76 18.76 -22.21
CA LEU A 528 1.87 19.83 -21.20
C LEU A 528 2.46 21.13 -21.75
N ALA A 529 3.00 21.12 -22.97
CA ALA A 529 3.31 22.33 -23.72
C ALA A 529 2.05 23.09 -24.19
N ARG A 530 0.89 22.42 -24.25
CA ARG A 530 -0.38 22.98 -24.76
C ARG A 530 -1.48 23.05 -23.69
N PHE A 531 -1.44 22.12 -22.73
CA PHE A 531 -2.47 21.95 -21.71
C PHE A 531 -1.88 22.04 -20.30
N ARG A 532 -2.68 22.51 -19.33
CA ARG A 532 -2.25 22.72 -17.94
C ARG A 532 -2.13 21.41 -17.14
N TYR A 533 -2.93 20.41 -17.51
CA TYR A 533 -3.09 19.13 -16.82
C TYR A 533 -3.23 17.98 -17.83
N GLY A 534 -2.93 16.75 -17.42
CA GLY A 534 -3.41 15.58 -18.15
C GLY A 534 -4.94 15.46 -18.08
N PRO A 535 -5.58 14.78 -19.05
CA PRO A 535 -7.04 14.62 -19.08
C PRO A 535 -7.63 14.06 -17.79
N ALA A 536 -7.03 13.00 -17.24
CA ALA A 536 -7.53 12.37 -16.02
C ALA A 536 -7.33 13.27 -14.79
N GLU A 537 -6.19 13.96 -14.69
CA GLU A 537 -5.93 14.93 -13.62
C GLU A 537 -6.89 16.12 -13.69
N TRP A 538 -7.23 16.58 -14.89
CA TRP A 538 -8.20 17.64 -15.12
C TRP A 538 -9.59 17.23 -14.64
N LEU A 539 -10.07 16.05 -15.04
CA LEU A 539 -11.36 15.52 -14.62
C LEU A 539 -11.41 15.32 -13.10
N TRP A 540 -10.35 14.73 -12.53
CA TRP A 540 -10.25 14.51 -11.10
C TRP A 540 -10.27 15.82 -10.30
N ARG A 541 -9.61 16.87 -10.81
CA ARG A 541 -9.67 18.22 -10.22
C ARG A 541 -11.05 18.85 -10.35
N ALA A 542 -11.71 18.68 -11.50
CA ALA A 542 -13.05 19.21 -11.73
C ALA A 542 -14.04 18.66 -10.70
N ILE A 543 -14.00 17.36 -10.43
CA ILE A 543 -14.83 16.71 -9.40
C ILE A 543 -14.44 17.17 -7.99
N THR A 544 -13.14 17.24 -7.68
CA THR A 544 -12.62 17.66 -6.37
C THR A 544 -13.14 19.04 -5.97
N TYR A 545 -13.08 19.98 -6.91
CA TYR A 545 -13.40 21.38 -6.67
C TYR A 545 -14.80 21.79 -7.09
N MET A 546 -15.55 20.91 -7.76
CA MET A 546 -16.86 21.20 -8.36
C MET A 546 -16.82 22.42 -9.30
N LYS A 547 -15.69 22.61 -9.98
CA LYS A 547 -15.45 23.69 -10.94
C LYS A 547 -14.62 23.12 -12.08
N ILE A 548 -15.01 23.38 -13.33
CA ILE A 548 -14.25 22.97 -14.50
C ILE A 548 -13.04 23.90 -14.64
N PRO A 549 -11.80 23.42 -14.42
CA PRO A 549 -10.63 24.29 -14.54
C PRO A 549 -10.29 24.52 -16.01
N ALA A 550 -9.70 25.66 -16.34
CA ALA A 550 -9.21 25.93 -17.70
C ALA A 550 -8.18 24.86 -18.13
N MET A 551 -8.44 24.22 -19.26
CA MET A 551 -7.62 23.10 -19.75
C MET A 551 -6.42 23.58 -20.57
N ARG A 552 -6.65 24.52 -21.50
CA ARG A 552 -5.61 25.09 -22.36
C ARG A 552 -4.80 26.17 -21.64
N ILE A 553 -3.54 26.28 -22.02
CA ILE A 553 -2.72 27.44 -21.65
C ILE A 553 -3.16 28.56 -22.59
N GLU A 554 -3.76 29.62 -22.05
CA GLU A 554 -4.04 30.82 -22.85
C GLU A 554 -2.71 31.43 -23.29
N PRO A 555 -2.52 31.71 -24.59
CA PRO A 555 -1.37 32.47 -25.03
C PRO A 555 -1.44 33.83 -24.34
N VAL A 556 -0.32 34.27 -23.76
CA VAL A 556 -0.20 35.65 -23.28
C VAL A 556 -0.50 36.52 -24.49
N ALA A 557 -1.67 37.18 -24.50
CA ALA A 557 -1.98 38.16 -25.52
C ALA A 557 -0.80 39.15 -25.52
N GLY A 558 -0.14 39.28 -26.68
CA GLY A 558 1.01 40.16 -26.83
C GLY A 558 0.62 41.56 -26.40
N GLY A 559 0.93 41.91 -25.15
CA GLY A 559 0.80 43.25 -24.62
C GLY A 559 1.87 44.09 -25.27
N MET A 560 1.55 44.61 -26.45
CA MET A 560 2.14 45.84 -26.93
C MET A 560 1.75 46.92 -25.93
N GLN A 561 2.54 47.03 -24.85
CA GLN A 561 2.55 48.22 -24.03
C GLN A 561 3.03 49.34 -24.96
N ALA A 562 2.07 50.07 -25.53
CA ALA A 562 2.34 51.39 -26.04
C ALA A 562 2.94 52.17 -24.86
N GLN A 563 4.23 52.50 -24.96
CA GLN A 563 4.84 53.52 -24.12
C GLN A 563 3.97 54.77 -24.23
N PRO A 564 3.57 55.41 -23.11
CA PRO A 564 2.94 56.70 -23.21
C PRO A 564 3.98 57.67 -23.78
N SER A 565 3.69 58.17 -24.98
CA SER A 565 4.36 59.33 -25.54
C SER A 565 3.89 60.56 -24.77
N HIS A 566 4.87 61.29 -24.24
CA HIS A 566 4.84 62.61 -23.58
C HIS A 566 4.62 62.64 -22.07
#